data_AF-A0A916VIH3-F1
#
_entry.id   AF-A0A916VIH3-F1
#
_cell.length_a   1.000
_cell.length_b   1.000
_cell.length_c   1.000
_cell.angle_alpha   90.00
_cell.angle_beta   90.00
_cell.angle_gamma   90.00
#
_symmetry.space_group_name_H-M   'P 1'
#
loop_
_entity.id
_entity.type
_entity.pdbx_description
1 polymer ?
#
loop_
_entity_poly.entity_id
_entity_poly.type
_entity_poly.pdbx_seq_one_letter_code
_entity_poly.pdbx_strand_id
1 'polypeptide(L)' 'MDKIPTADDCSKLIKGISVENIEIDENGHYDPKQSPDFHDWMVNG' A
#
# COMPACT_ATOMS: atom_id res chain seq x y z
N MET A 1 -18.07 -23.86 -13.08
CA MET A 1 -17.08 -22.86 -13.50
C MET A 1 -17.12 -21.78 -12.46
N ASP A 2 -16.08 -21.67 -11.64
CA ASP A 2 -15.99 -20.57 -10.69
C ASP A 2 -15.79 -19.27 -11.45
N LYS A 3 -16.46 -18.21 -11.01
CA LYS A 3 -16.37 -16.90 -11.66
C LYS A 3 -14.98 -16.32 -11.39
N ILE A 4 -14.22 -16.06 -12.46
CA ILE A 4 -12.94 -15.33 -12.35
C ILE A 4 -13.27 -13.89 -11.94
N PRO A 5 -12.69 -13.35 -10.86
CA PRO A 5 -12.91 -11.97 -10.44
C PRO A 5 -12.47 -10.99 -11.52
N THR A 6 -13.27 -9.94 -11.72
CA THR A 6 -12.89 -8.81 -12.57
C THR A 6 -12.01 -7.83 -11.79
N ALA A 7 -11.38 -6.87 -12.48
CA ALA A 7 -10.66 -5.78 -11.83
C ALA A 7 -11.56 -4.98 -10.86
N ASP A 8 -12.84 -4.80 -11.21
CA ASP A 8 -13.84 -4.14 -10.37
C ASP A 8 -14.18 -4.96 -9.11
N ASP A 9 -14.23 -6.29 -9.24
CA ASP A 9 -14.45 -7.17 -8.10
C ASP A 9 -13.27 -7.09 -7.12
N CYS A 10 -12.03 -7.05 -7.63
CA CYS A 10 -10.84 -6.83 -6.81
C CYS A 10 -10.81 -5.44 -6.17
N SER A 11 -11.18 -4.39 -6.90
CA SER A 11 -11.23 -3.01 -6.39
C SER A 11 -12.18 -2.88 -5.20
N LYS A 12 -13.35 -3.55 -5.24
CA LYS A 12 -14.31 -3.57 -4.12
C LYS A 12 -13.75 -4.21 -2.86
N LEU A 13 -12.91 -5.25 -3.00
CA LEU A 13 -12.29 -5.92 -1.86
C LEU A 13 -11.27 -5.03 -1.13
N ILE A 14 -10.51 -4.24 -1.89
CA ILE A 14 -9.43 -3.41 -1.32
C ILE A 14 -9.88 -1.99 -0.96
N LYS A 15 -11.11 -1.59 -1.32
CA LYS A 15 -11.63 -0.23 -1.13
C LYS A 15 -11.58 0.30 0.31
N GLY A 16 -11.59 -0.60 1.31
CA GLY A 16 -11.53 -0.24 2.73
C GLY A 16 -10.16 -0.38 3.37
N ILE A 17 -9.15 -0.81 2.60
CA ILE A 17 -7.78 -0.94 3.11
C ILE A 17 -7.15 0.44 3.06
N SER A 18 -6.68 0.92 4.21
CA SER A 18 -5.91 2.16 4.28
C SER A 18 -4.66 2.03 3.42
N VAL A 19 -4.49 2.96 2.48
CA VAL A 19 -3.28 3.06 1.66
C VAL A 19 -2.51 4.26 2.17
N GLU A 20 -1.26 4.02 2.56
CA GLU A 20 -0.33 5.09 2.87
C GLU A 20 0.39 5.50 1.57
N ASN A 21 0.33 6.80 1.23
CA ASN A 21 1.07 7.34 0.10
C ASN A 21 2.47 7.72 0.59
N ILE A 22 3.49 7.08 0.03
CA ILE A 22 4.88 7.31 0.40
C ILE A 22 5.49 8.28 -0.62
N GLU A 23 5.84 9.48 -0.16
CA GLU A 23 6.64 10.40 -0.96
C GLU A 23 8.10 9.95 -0.92
N ILE A 24 8.67 9.75 -2.11
CA ILE A 24 10.06 9.37 -2.29
C ILE A 24 10.78 10.54 -2.97
N ASP A 25 11.88 10.97 -2.37
CA ASP A 25 12.69 12.07 -2.89
C ASP A 25 13.51 11.65 -4.13
N GLU A 26 14.16 12.63 -4.76
CA GLU A 26 14.98 12.41 -5.97
C GLU A 26 16.16 11.44 -5.76
N ASN A 27 16.56 11.21 -4.50
CA ASN A 27 17.63 10.30 -4.13
C ASN A 27 17.10 8.92 -3.71
N GLY A 28 15.79 8.69 -3.75
CA GLY A 28 15.17 7.43 -3.38
C GLY A 28 14.90 7.24 -1.89
N HIS A 29 14.95 8.32 -1.08
CA HIS A 29 14.64 8.25 0.34
C HIS A 29 13.19 8.67 0.63
N TYR A 30 12.62 8.10 1.68
CA TYR A 30 11.37 8.56 2.29
C TYR A 30 11.64 8.96 3.75
N ASP A 31 10.75 9.73 4.36
CA ASP A 31 10.84 10.08 5.78
C ASP A 31 10.07 9.08 6.65
N PRO A 32 10.75 8.24 7.47
CA PRO A 32 10.10 7.27 8.35
C PRO A 32 9.10 7.89 9.33
N LYS A 33 9.26 9.18 9.66
CA LYS A 33 8.34 9.87 10.57
C LYS A 33 7.03 10.28 9.89
N GLN A 34 7.08 10.53 8.58
CA GLN A 34 5.89 10.83 7.79
C GLN A 34 5.15 9.56 7.38
N SER A 35 5.87 8.44 7.28
CA SER A 35 5.28 7.14 6.93
C SER A 35 5.65 6.02 7.91
N PRO A 36 5.15 6.08 9.16
CA PRO A 36 5.54 5.15 10.21
C PRO A 36 5.05 3.72 9.96
N ASP A 37 3.86 3.53 9.38
CA ASP A 37 3.31 2.20 9.12
C ASP A 37 4.10 1.49 8.01
N PHE A 38 4.40 2.21 6.92
CA PHE A 38 5.30 1.72 5.88
C PHE A 38 6.71 1.43 6.41
N HIS A 39 7.24 2.27 7.28
CA HIS A 39 8.55 2.03 7.88
C HIS A 39 8.56 0.77 8.75
N ASP A 40 7.54 0.58 9.58
CA ASP A 40 7.39 -0.61 10.42
C ASP A 40 7.32 -1.89 9.57
N TRP A 41 6.52 -1.88 8.50
CA TRP A 41 6.47 -3.00 7.56
C TRP A 41 7.83 -3.32 6.92
N MET A 42 8.58 -2.30 6.50
CA MET A 42 9.89 -2.46 5.86
C MET A 42 10.96 -3.01 6.80
N VAL A 43 10.88 -2.69 8.10
CA VAL A 43 11.91 -3.07 9.09
C VAL A 43 11.53 -4.34 9.86
N ASN A 44 10.25 -4.54 10.17
CA ASN A 44 9.78 -5.55 11.12
C ASN A 44 8.98 -6.71 10.50
N GLY A 45 8.49 -6.59 9.26
CA GLY A 45 8.00 -7.68 8.39
C GLY A 45 7.08 -8.73 9.00
#